data_AF-A0AAC9QUP4-F1
#
_entry.id   AF-A0AAC9QUP4-F1
#
_cell.length_a   1.000
_cell.length_b   1.000
_cell.length_c   1.000
_cell.angle_alpha   90.00
_cell.angle_beta   90.00
_cell.angle_gamma   90.00
#
_symmetry.space_group_name_H-M   'P 1'
#
loop_
_entity.id
_entity.type
_entity.pdbx_description
1 polymer ?
#
loop_
_entity_poly.entity_id
_entity_poly.type
_entity_poly.pdbx_seq_one_letter_code
_entity_poly.pdbx_strand_id
1 'polypeptide(L)'
;MGFQFGKRGYTFGVIAIILWALNILLSFQNNTNPISLVLSGIIIICGAVAFFMGKKELAADPKNDNAKTGRTIGLMVVVFKVASLLFFIFGGGRLF
;
A
#
# COMPACT_ATOMS: atom_id res chain seq x y z
N MET A 1 22.13 -6.83 -14.24
CA MET A 1 20.96 -6.09 -13.71
C MET A 1 20.95 -6.29 -12.20
N GLY A 2 21.13 -5.22 -11.42
CA GLY A 2 21.46 -5.33 -9.99
C GLY A 2 20.36 -5.96 -9.16
N PHE A 3 20.74 -6.79 -8.19
CA PHE A 3 19.89 -7.42 -7.16
C PHE A 3 18.89 -6.46 -6.49
N GLN A 4 19.18 -5.17 -6.54
CA GLN A 4 18.38 -4.06 -6.02
C GLN A 4 17.15 -3.70 -6.88
N PHE A 5 17.14 -4.02 -8.17
CA PHE A 5 16.03 -3.74 -9.10
C PHE A 5 15.03 -4.90 -9.20
N GLY A 6 15.19 -5.97 -8.44
CA GLY A 6 14.23 -7.08 -8.39
C GLY A 6 13.45 -7.14 -7.08
N LYS A 7 13.72 -6.22 -6.15
CA LYS A 7 13.20 -6.24 -4.79
C LYS A 7 12.55 -4.94 -4.37
N ARG A 8 12.62 -3.86 -5.16
CA ARG A 8 12.07 -2.56 -4.75
C ARG A 8 10.55 -2.65 -4.65
N GLY A 9 9.89 -3.30 -5.63
CA GLY A 9 8.44 -3.51 -5.57
C GLY A 9 8.01 -4.26 -4.31
N TYR A 10 8.78 -5.29 -3.94
CA TYR A 10 8.55 -6.06 -2.71
C TYR A 10 8.76 -5.21 -1.46
N THR A 11 9.88 -4.50 -1.35
CA THR A 11 10.21 -3.65 -0.19
C THR A 11 9.15 -2.55 0.01
N PHE A 12 8.75 -1.85 -1.04
CA PHE A 12 7.69 -0.84 -0.94
C PHE A 12 6.33 -1.45 -0.58
N GLY A 13 6.03 -2.67 -1.05
CA GLY A 13 4.82 -3.39 -0.69
C GLY A 13 4.78 -3.74 0.80
N VAL A 14 5.90 -4.24 1.35
CA VAL A 14 6.03 -4.55 2.78
C VAL A 14 5.90 -3.29 3.64
N ILE A 15 6.55 -2.18 3.24
CA ILE A 15 6.42 -0.89 3.93
C ILE A 15 4.95 -0.41 3.92
N ALA A 16 4.25 -0.56 2.79
CA ALA A 16 2.84 -0.18 2.68
C ALA A 16 1.94 -0.99 3.64
N ILE A 17 2.19 -2.30 3.81
CA ILE A 17 1.47 -3.13 4.78
C ILE A 17 1.75 -2.69 6.22
N ILE A 18 3.02 -2.43 6.57
CA ILE A 18 3.39 -1.99 7.93
C ILE A 18 2.73 -0.66 8.27
N LEU A 19 2.80 0.31 7.35
CA LEU A 19 2.14 1.60 7.51
C LEU A 19 0.63 1.45 7.62
N TRP A 20 0.04 0.53 6.86
CA TRP A 20 -1.39 0.24 6.94
C TRP A 20 -1.80 -0.35 8.30
N ALA A 21 -1.04 -1.30 8.83
CA ALA A 21 -1.28 -1.86 10.16
C ALA A 21 -1.17 -0.79 11.26
N LEU A 22 -0.16 0.08 11.19
CA LEU A 22 -0.01 1.22 12.11
C LEU A 22 -1.18 2.20 12.02
N ASN A 23 -1.67 2.48 10.81
CA ASN A 23 -2.81 3.37 10.62
C ASN A 23 -4.11 2.78 11.18
N ILE A 24 -4.31 1.46 11.11
CA ILE A 24 -5.43 0.77 11.76
C ILE A 24 -5.32 0.90 13.30
N LEU A 25 -4.15 0.62 13.86
CA LEU A 25 -3.90 0.74 15.31
C LEU A 25 -4.19 2.15 15.84
N LEU A 26 -3.73 3.18 15.13
CA LEU A 26 -3.98 4.59 15.50
C LEU A 26 -5.47 4.96 15.43
N SER A 27 -6.21 4.36 14.50
CA SER A 27 -7.65 4.61 14.35
C SER A 27 -8.45 3.97 15.49
N PHE A 28 -8.05 2.81 16.01
CA PHE A 28 -8.66 2.20 17.21
C PHE A 28 -8.44 3.01 18.49
N GLN A 29 -7.41 3.85 18.55
CA GLN A 29 -7.17 4.75 19.68
C GLN A 29 -8.00 6.03 19.62
N ASN A 30 -9.00 6.10 18.72
CA ASN A 30 -9.84 7.27 18.47
C ASN A 30 -9.05 8.55 18.18
N ASN A 31 -7.81 8.39 17.73
CA ASN A 31 -6.92 9.48 17.38
C ASN A 31 -7.15 9.83 15.90
N THR A 32 -8.37 10.23 15.57
CA THR A 32 -8.78 10.74 14.26
C THR A 32 -8.24 12.16 14.04
N ASN A 33 -6.93 12.31 14.25
CA ASN A 33 -6.18 13.53 13.98
C ASN A 33 -5.80 13.59 12.48
N PRO A 34 -5.46 14.78 11.95
CA PRO A 34 -5.00 14.95 10.56
C PRO A 34 -3.81 14.05 10.19
N ILE A 35 -3.06 13.58 11.19
CA ILE A 35 -1.98 12.59 11.07
C ILE A 35 -2.47 11.27 10.43
N SER A 36 -3.65 10.76 10.81
CA SER A 36 -4.19 9.51 10.24
C SER A 36 -4.56 9.66 8.75
N LEU A 37 -5.00 10.86 8.37
CA LEU A 37 -5.37 11.20 6.99
C LEU A 37 -4.12 11.31 6.11
N VAL A 38 -3.07 11.97 6.62
CA VAL A 38 -1.75 12.02 5.97
C VAL A 38 -1.13 10.63 5.82
N LEU A 39 -1.18 9.80 6.88
CA LEU A 39 -0.71 8.41 6.83
C LEU A 39 -1.47 7.58 5.80
N SER A 40 -2.80 7.73 5.70
CA SER A 40 -3.59 7.07 4.66
C SER A 40 -3.15 7.48 3.25
N GLY A 41 -2.85 8.75 3.02
CA GLY A 41 -2.28 9.22 1.75
C GLY A 41 -0.92 8.57 1.44
N ILE A 42 -0.03 8.51 2.42
CA ILE A 42 1.30 7.89 2.27
C ILE A 42 1.18 6.39 1.98
N ILE A 43 0.26 5.67 2.63
CA ILE A 43 0.01 4.25 2.36
C ILE A 43 -0.41 4.03 0.90
N ILE A 44 -1.29 4.87 0.37
CA ILE A 44 -1.74 4.80 -1.03
C ILE A 44 -0.56 5.05 -1.97
N ILE A 45 0.26 6.06 -1.70
CA ILE A 45 1.45 6.37 -2.50
C ILE A 45 2.44 5.20 -2.47
N CYS A 46 2.76 4.65 -1.29
CA CYS A 46 3.65 3.50 -1.16
C CYS A 46 3.11 2.27 -1.88
N GLY A 47 1.80 1.98 -1.77
CA GLY A 47 1.16 0.87 -2.49
C GLY A 47 1.21 1.06 -4.01
N ALA A 48 0.95 2.28 -4.50
CA ALA A 48 1.04 2.60 -5.92
C ALA A 48 2.48 2.47 -6.45
N VAL A 49 3.47 2.98 -5.69
CA VAL A 49 4.89 2.84 -6.04
C VAL A 49 5.32 1.37 -6.06
N ALA A 50 4.89 0.58 -5.08
CA ALA A 50 5.13 -0.87 -5.05
C ALA A 50 4.55 -1.57 -6.29
N PHE A 51 3.34 -1.17 -6.72
CA PHE A 51 2.70 -1.69 -7.93
C PHE A 51 3.46 -1.31 -9.21
N PHE A 52 3.80 -0.02 -9.38
CA PHE A 52 4.50 0.45 -10.57
C PHE A 52 5.93 -0.10 -10.65
N MET A 53 6.65 -0.14 -9.54
CA MET A 53 7.96 -0.76 -9.49
C MET A 53 7.86 -2.25 -9.75
N GLY A 54 7.01 -2.99 -9.03
CA GLY A 54 6.81 -4.42 -9.29
C GLY A 54 6.42 -4.73 -10.74
N LYS A 55 5.61 -3.87 -11.40
CA LYS A 55 5.30 -4.00 -12.83
C LYS A 55 6.52 -3.79 -13.73
N LYS A 56 7.37 -2.78 -13.45
CA LYS A 56 8.61 -2.53 -14.19
C LYS A 56 9.63 -3.66 -13.98
N GLU A 57 9.77 -4.13 -12.74
CA GLU A 57 10.68 -5.22 -12.37
C GLU A 57 10.24 -6.54 -13.03
N LEU A 58 8.93 -6.83 -13.09
CA LEU A 58 8.39 -8.03 -13.76
C LEU A 58 8.45 -7.94 -15.29
N ALA A 59 8.41 -6.73 -15.86
CA ALA A 59 8.60 -6.53 -17.30
C ALA A 59 10.07 -6.69 -17.71
N ALA A 60 11.02 -6.36 -16.83
CA ALA A 60 12.44 -6.58 -17.05
C ALA A 60 12.87 -8.03 -16.76
N ASP A 61 12.25 -8.69 -15.79
CA ASP A 61 12.47 -10.09 -15.45
C ASP A 61 11.15 -10.80 -15.08
N PRO A 62 10.53 -11.53 -16.04
CA PRO A 62 9.24 -12.18 -15.82
C PRO A 62 9.32 -13.41 -14.88
N LYS A 63 10.52 -13.90 -14.54
CA LYS A 63 10.71 -15.00 -13.57
C LYS A 63 10.92 -14.50 -12.14
N ASN A 64 10.87 -13.20 -11.90
CA ASN A 64 11.08 -12.64 -10.56
C ASN A 64 9.81 -12.70 -9.68
N ASP A 65 9.72 -13.74 -8.85
CA ASP A 65 8.62 -13.95 -7.91
C ASP A 65 8.47 -12.82 -6.88
N ASN A 66 9.56 -12.15 -6.50
CA ASN A 66 9.50 -11.03 -5.56
C ASN A 66 8.83 -9.80 -6.18
N ALA A 67 9.10 -9.51 -7.45
CA ALA A 67 8.44 -8.43 -8.20
C ALA A 67 6.94 -8.71 -8.38
N LYS A 68 6.57 -9.97 -8.65
CA LYS A 68 5.16 -10.40 -8.73
C LYS A 68 4.44 -10.22 -7.39
N THR A 69 5.09 -10.63 -6.30
CA THR A 69 4.56 -10.50 -4.94
C THR A 69 4.40 -9.02 -4.55
N GLY A 70 5.43 -8.20 -4.75
CA GLY A 70 5.39 -6.76 -4.48
C GLY A 70 4.33 -6.01 -5.29
N ARG A 71 4.17 -6.37 -6.58
CA ARG A 71 3.09 -5.85 -7.42
C ARG A 71 1.72 -6.23 -6.87
N THR A 72 1.52 -7.48 -6.48
CA THR A 72 0.23 -7.97 -5.96
C THR A 72 -0.13 -7.29 -4.65
N ILE A 73 0.83 -7.20 -3.73
CA ILE A 73 0.68 -6.49 -2.44
C ILE A 73 0.34 -5.02 -2.68
N GLY A 74 1.10 -4.32 -3.53
CA GLY A 74 0.87 -2.92 -3.84
C GLY A 74 -0.53 -2.67 -4.40
N LEU A 75 -1.00 -3.52 -5.31
CA LEU A 75 -2.35 -3.46 -5.84
C LEU A 75 -3.40 -3.68 -4.74
N MET A 76 -3.25 -4.72 -3.93
CA MET A 76 -4.19 -5.04 -2.84
C MET A 76 -4.31 -3.89 -1.85
N VAL A 77 -3.18 -3.31 -1.41
CA VAL A 77 -3.18 -2.19 -0.45
C VAL A 77 -3.90 -0.98 -1.03
N VAL A 78 -3.65 -0.63 -2.30
CA VAL A 78 -4.32 0.50 -2.97
C VAL A 78 -5.81 0.24 -3.11
N VAL A 79 -6.19 -0.93 -3.64
CA VAL A 79 -7.61 -1.30 -3.83
C VAL A 79 -8.35 -1.29 -2.51
N PHE A 80 -7.77 -1.89 -1.47
CA PHE A 80 -8.40 -1.94 -0.15
C PHE A 80 -8.54 -0.54 0.45
N LYS A 81 -7.51 0.30 0.40
CA LYS A 81 -7.59 1.67 0.94
C LYS A 81 -8.57 2.54 0.17
N VAL A 82 -8.61 2.46 -1.15
CA VAL A 82 -9.58 3.18 -1.98
C VAL A 82 -11.00 2.70 -1.69
N ALA A 83 -11.22 1.39 -1.57
CA ALA A 83 -12.52 0.84 -1.18
C ALA A 83 -12.95 1.29 0.22
N SER A 84 -12.02 1.32 1.18
CA SER A 84 -12.26 1.83 2.55
C SER A 84 -12.65 3.30 2.54
N LEU A 85 -11.97 4.11 1.72
CA LEU A 85 -12.25 5.54 1.56
C LEU A 85 -13.62 5.76 0.91
N LEU A 86 -13.95 5.01 -0.14
CA LEU A 86 -15.26 5.07 -0.79
C LEU A 86 -16.37 4.66 0.19
N PHE A 87 -16.15 3.61 0.98
CA PHE A 87 -17.11 3.20 2.01
C PHE A 87 -17.27 4.26 3.11
N PHE A 88 -16.19 4.95 3.49
CA PHE A 88 -16.27 6.07 4.44
C PHE A 88 -17.08 7.26 3.88
N ILE A 89 -16.84 7.64 2.62
CA ILE A 89 -17.50 8.77 1.97
C ILE A 89 -18.98 8.47 1.67
N PHE A 90 -19.28 7.30 1.11
CA PHE A 90 -20.63 6.95 0.64
C PHE A 90 -21.47 6.15 1.66
N GLY A 91 -20.83 5.48 2.62
CA GLY A 91 -21.49 4.65 3.63
C GLY A 91 -21.95 5.42 4.88
N GLY A 92 -21.82 6.75 4.91
CA GLY A 92 -22.32 7.56 6.03
C GLY A 92 -21.39 7.60 7.24
N GLY A 93 -20.07 7.62 7.01
CA GLY A 93 -19.10 8.19 7.95
C GLY A 93 -19.14 7.66 9.38
N ARG A 94 -19.15 6.34 9.59
CA ARG A 94 -18.79 5.74 10.89
C ARG A 94 -18.10 4.41 10.69
N LEU A 95 -16.78 4.44 10.73
CA LEU A 95 -15.95 3.35 11.24
C LEU A 95 -14.70 4.04 11.78
N PHE A 96 -14.43 3.80 13.07
CA PHE A 96 -13.60 4.57 14.02
C PHE A 96 -14.38 5.71 14.70
#